data_AF-A0A2G9WXQ0-F1
#
_entry.id   AF-A0A2G9WXQ0-F1
#
_cell.length_a   1.000
_cell.length_b   1.000
_cell.length_c   1.000
_cell.angle_alpha   90.00
_cell.angle_beta   90.00
_cell.angle_gamma   90.00
#
_symmetry.space_group_name_H-M   'P 1'
#
loop_
_entity.id
_entity.type
_entity.pdbx_description
1 polymer ?
#
loop_
_entity_poly.entity_id
_entity_poly.type
_entity_poly.pdbx_seq_one_letter_code
_entity_poly.pdbx_strand_id
1 'polypeptide(L)'
;MENRGEAFNFHSSAGAVPVLLPDPIGSRRFSFGEIGTFDIQYALQSVEEFIVHLWEGSRAPARIYVQEYELPLILTMARDSTYERAITSVENMTLFASHLAGQIDNAANMDW
;
A
#
# COMPACT_ATOMS: atom_id res chain seq x y z
N MET A 1 -6.68 39.13 7.02
CA MET A 1 -7.46 39.04 5.77
C MET A 1 -6.85 37.92 4.96
N GLU A 2 -7.43 36.74 5.06
CA GLU A 2 -6.95 35.51 4.44
C GLU A 2 -7.52 35.40 3.02
N ASN A 3 -6.61 35.14 2.10
CA ASN A 3 -6.78 34.99 0.67
C ASN A 3 -7.50 33.66 0.38
N ARG A 4 -8.70 33.68 -0.22
CA ARG A 4 -9.36 32.46 -0.73
C ARG A 4 -10.04 32.73 -2.06
N GLY A 5 -9.59 32.01 -3.08
CA GLY A 5 -10.23 32.00 -4.38
C GLY A 5 -9.29 31.44 -5.44
N GLU A 6 -8.86 30.19 -5.28
CA GLU A 6 -8.25 29.47 -6.40
C GLU A 6 -9.31 29.30 -7.49
N ALA A 7 -9.13 30.03 -8.58
CA ALA A 7 -9.97 29.96 -9.76
C ALA A 7 -9.62 28.71 -10.54
N PHE A 8 -10.55 27.75 -10.61
CA PHE A 8 -10.44 26.65 -11.57
C PHE A 8 -10.63 27.23 -12.98
N ASN A 9 -9.53 27.25 -13.75
CA ASN A 9 -9.54 27.70 -15.13
C ASN A 9 -10.24 26.66 -16.02
N PHE A 10 -11.44 26.99 -16.49
CA PHE A 10 -12.10 26.27 -17.57
C PHE A 10 -11.84 27.03 -18.88
N HIS A 11 -11.05 26.44 -19.78
CA HIS A 11 -10.87 26.99 -21.12
C HIS A 11 -12.07 26.60 -22.00
N SER A 12 -13.06 27.48 -22.08
CA SER A 12 -14.07 27.46 -23.14
C SER A 12 -13.81 28.62 -24.10
N SER A 13 -14.00 28.41 -25.41
CA SER A 13 -13.70 29.37 -26.49
C SER A 13 -14.66 30.57 -26.57
N ALA A 14 -15.56 30.70 -25.60
CA ALA A 14 -16.29 31.92 -25.28
C ALA A 14 -15.90 32.29 -23.84
N GLY A 15 -15.42 33.52 -23.63
CA GLY A 15 -14.68 33.96 -22.44
C GLY A 15 -15.28 33.61 -21.06
N ALA A 16 -14.39 33.57 -20.05
CA ALA A 16 -14.71 33.22 -18.67
C ALA A 16 -15.80 34.13 -18.07
N VAL A 17 -16.95 33.54 -17.73
CA VAL A 17 -18.03 34.18 -16.98
C VAL A 17 -17.91 33.75 -15.51
N PRO A 18 -17.65 34.66 -14.56
CA PRO A 18 -17.60 34.30 -13.15
C PRO A 18 -19.01 33.98 -12.64
N VAL A 19 -19.19 32.75 -12.13
CA VAL A 19 -20.40 32.37 -11.41
C VAL A 19 -20.22 32.75 -9.95
N LEU A 20 -20.96 33.76 -9.50
CA LEU A 20 -21.10 34.08 -8.08
C LEU A 20 -22.06 33.07 -7.45
N LEU A 21 -21.55 32.20 -6.60
CA LEU A 21 -22.39 31.39 -5.72
C LEU A 21 -22.96 32.31 -4.63
N PRO A 22 -24.30 32.49 -4.53
CA PRO A 22 -24.89 33.19 -3.42
C PRO A 22 -24.71 32.32 -2.17
N ASP A 23 -23.79 32.73 -1.32
CA ASP A 23 -23.57 32.15 0.01
C ASP A 23 -24.81 32.45 0.86
N PRO A 24 -25.62 31.45 1.29
CA PRO A 24 -26.67 31.70 2.25
C PRO A 24 -26.06 31.57 3.64
N ILE A 25 -25.93 32.73 4.27
CA ILE A 25 -25.91 32.97 5.72
C ILE A 25 -26.51 31.78 6.48
N GLY A 26 -25.63 31.03 7.15
CA GLY A 26 -25.98 29.82 7.88
C GLY A 26 -24.91 28.77 7.71
N SER A 27 -23.74 28.99 8.31
CA SER A 27 -22.68 27.99 8.44
C SER A 27 -23.21 26.78 9.19
N ARG A 28 -23.88 25.88 8.47
CA ARG A 28 -24.24 24.56 8.97
C ARG A 28 -22.91 23.83 9.08
N ARG A 29 -22.30 23.90 10.27
CA ARG A 29 -21.21 23.00 10.66
C ARG A 29 -21.80 21.61 10.62
N PHE A 30 -21.65 20.94 9.47
CA PHE A 30 -21.81 19.52 9.40
C PHE A 30 -20.62 18.92 10.16
N SER A 31 -20.81 18.60 11.44
CA SER A 31 -19.95 17.64 12.13
C SER A 31 -20.58 16.27 11.95
N PHE A 32 -19.86 15.36 11.30
CA PHE A 32 -20.22 13.95 11.26
C PHE A 32 -20.06 13.36 12.66
N GLY A 33 -21.14 13.40 13.45
CA GLY A 33 -21.24 12.78 14.77
C GLY A 33 -20.26 13.34 15.82
N GLU A 34 -20.50 13.01 17.08
CA GLU A 34 -19.41 13.00 18.05
C GLU A 34 -18.36 12.03 17.50
N ILE A 35 -17.13 12.49 17.31
CA ILE A 35 -16.00 11.59 17.16
C ILE A 35 -15.91 10.91 18.53
N GLY A 36 -16.54 9.74 18.67
CA GLY A 36 -16.34 8.88 19.83
C GLY A 36 -14.84 8.78 20.08
N THR A 37 -14.43 8.80 21.34
CA THR A 37 -13.02 8.75 21.71
C THR A 37 -12.34 7.60 20.97
N PHE A 38 -11.43 7.93 20.06
CA PHE A 38 -10.72 6.93 19.28
C PHE A 38 -9.90 6.06 20.24
N ASP A 39 -10.27 4.79 20.35
CA ASP A 39 -9.59 3.84 21.21
C ASP A 39 -8.33 3.35 20.51
N ILE A 40 -7.22 4.02 20.81
CA ILE A 40 -5.89 3.69 20.26
C ILE A 40 -5.49 2.26 20.63
N GLN A 41 -5.85 1.77 21.82
CA GLN A 41 -5.44 0.44 22.26
C GLN A 41 -6.17 -0.63 21.46
N TYR A 42 -7.49 -0.46 21.27
CA TYR A 42 -8.28 -1.32 20.42
C TYR A 42 -7.79 -1.30 18.96
N ALA A 43 -7.45 -0.11 18.44
CA ALA A 43 -6.94 0.02 17.08
C ALA A 43 -5.59 -0.70 16.89
N LEU A 44 -4.66 -0.55 17.84
CA LEU A 44 -3.38 -1.26 17.80
C LEU A 44 -3.56 -2.77 17.87
N GLN A 45 -4.40 -3.26 18.79
CA GLN A 45 -4.72 -4.68 18.90
C GLN A 45 -5.30 -5.21 17.58
N SER A 46 -6.23 -4.48 16.96
CA SER A 46 -6.84 -4.87 15.68
C SER A 46 -5.79 -4.98 14.56
N VAL A 47 -4.80 -4.09 14.54
CA VAL A 47 -3.70 -4.13 13.55
C VAL A 47 -2.80 -5.35 13.78
N GLU A 48 -2.46 -5.66 15.03
CA GLU A 48 -1.64 -6.84 15.37
C GLU A 48 -2.33 -8.14 14.98
N GLU A 49 -3.62 -8.28 15.32
CA GLU A 49 -4.44 -9.44 14.96
C GLU A 49 -4.53 -9.60 13.43
N PHE A 50 -4.67 -8.48 12.71
CA PHE A 50 -4.66 -8.50 11.25
C PHE A 50 -3.33 -8.96 10.67
N ILE A 51 -2.19 -8.46 11.18
CA ILE A 51 -0.87 -8.85 10.69
C ILE A 51 -0.63 -10.35 10.89
N VAL A 52 -1.00 -10.86 12.07
CA VAL A 52 -0.93 -12.29 12.38
C VAL A 52 -1.80 -13.07 11.38
N HIS A 53 -3.07 -12.69 11.22
CA HIS A 53 -3.98 -13.37 10.31
C HIS A 53 -3.53 -13.34 8.84
N LEU A 54 -2.92 -12.23 8.40
CA LEU A 54 -2.41 -12.08 7.04
C LEU A 54 -1.35 -13.15 6.72
N TRP A 55 -0.48 -13.45 7.69
CA TRP A 55 0.70 -14.30 7.48
C TRP A 55 0.63 -15.69 8.11
N GLU A 56 -0.48 -16.02 8.75
CA GLU A 56 -0.74 -17.37 9.21
C GLU A 56 -1.01 -18.37 8.07
N GLY A 57 -0.74 -19.64 8.36
CA GLY A 57 -1.11 -20.77 7.51
C GLY A 57 -0.44 -20.75 6.13
N SER A 58 -1.25 -20.94 5.08
CA SER A 58 -0.77 -21.10 3.69
C SER A 58 -0.09 -19.86 3.11
N ARG A 59 -0.26 -18.69 3.74
CA ARG A 59 0.36 -17.43 3.31
C ARG A 59 1.72 -17.18 3.97
N ALA A 60 2.08 -17.95 4.99
CA ALA A 60 3.37 -17.81 5.68
C ALA A 60 4.59 -17.84 4.72
N PRO A 61 4.63 -18.69 3.68
CA PRO A 61 5.72 -18.65 2.71
C PRO A 61 5.77 -17.31 1.95
N ALA A 62 4.62 -16.77 1.53
CA ALA A 62 4.60 -15.49 0.81
C ALA A 62 5.18 -14.33 1.63
N ARG A 63 5.03 -14.34 2.96
CA ARG A 63 5.66 -13.36 3.87
C ARG A 63 7.18 -13.32 3.69
N ILE A 64 7.81 -14.48 3.54
CA ILE A 64 9.26 -14.62 3.45
C ILE A 64 9.76 -13.90 2.19
N TYR A 65 9.14 -14.17 1.05
CA TYR A 65 9.54 -13.56 -0.22
C TYR A 65 9.29 -12.04 -0.26
N VAL A 66 8.10 -11.61 0.21
CA VAL A 66 7.63 -10.23 0.05
C VAL A 66 8.18 -9.30 1.13
N GLN A 67 8.24 -9.74 2.38
CA GLN A 67 8.58 -8.89 3.53
C GLN A 67 9.95 -9.19 4.14
N GLU A 68 10.35 -10.46 4.24
CA GLU A 68 11.64 -10.78 4.89
C GLU A 68 12.82 -10.53 3.97
N TYR A 69 12.71 -10.95 2.70
CA TYR A 69 13.78 -10.79 1.70
C TYR A 69 13.53 -9.64 0.72
N GLU A 70 12.33 -9.05 0.70
CA GLU A 70 11.95 -7.91 -0.15
C GLU A 70 12.30 -8.12 -1.64
N LEU A 71 12.12 -9.33 -2.14
CA LEU A 71 12.57 -9.73 -3.48
C LEU A 71 11.68 -9.16 -4.59
N PRO A 72 12.27 -8.79 -5.75
CA PRO A 72 11.49 -8.31 -6.88
C PRO A 72 10.63 -9.42 -7.47
N LEU A 73 9.42 -9.07 -7.94
CA LEU A 73 8.58 -10.01 -8.67
C LEU A 73 9.16 -10.29 -10.06
N ILE A 74 9.55 -11.54 -10.31
CA ILE A 74 10.09 -12.01 -11.59
C ILE A 74 8.99 -12.76 -12.34
N LEU A 75 8.35 -12.09 -13.30
CA LEU A 75 7.15 -12.61 -13.98
C LEU A 75 7.36 -13.97 -14.68
N THR A 76 8.57 -14.25 -15.17
CA THR A 76 8.88 -15.53 -15.83
C THR A 76 8.80 -16.71 -14.86
N MET A 77 9.12 -16.51 -13.57
CA MET A 77 9.04 -17.54 -12.53
C MET A 77 7.60 -17.93 -12.15
N ALA A 78 6.62 -17.08 -12.49
CA ALA A 78 5.21 -17.43 -12.39
C ALA A 78 4.77 -18.39 -13.49
N ARG A 79 5.44 -18.38 -14.65
CA ARG A 79 5.11 -19.23 -15.80
C ARG A 79 5.76 -20.62 -15.71
N ASP A 80 6.94 -20.74 -15.11
CA ASP A 80 7.71 -21.99 -15.05
C ASP A 80 7.49 -22.80 -13.74
N SER A 81 6.42 -22.47 -13.01
CA SER A 81 6.05 -23.05 -11.72
C SER A 81 7.11 -22.90 -10.62
N THR A 82 8.09 -22.01 -10.76
CA THR A 82 9.10 -21.78 -9.70
C THR A 82 8.45 -21.30 -8.41
N TYR A 83 7.58 -20.28 -8.48
CA TYR A 83 6.85 -19.82 -7.30
C TYR A 83 5.90 -20.88 -6.73
N GLU A 84 5.25 -21.66 -7.59
CA GLU A 84 4.36 -22.75 -7.19
C GLU A 84 5.10 -23.81 -6.36
N ARG A 85 6.31 -24.20 -6.78
CA ARG A 85 7.15 -25.13 -6.02
C ARG A 85 7.62 -24.51 -4.71
N ALA A 86 8.06 -23.25 -4.73
CA ALA A 86 8.58 -22.56 -3.55
C ALA A 86 7.51 -22.36 -2.46
N ILE A 87 6.27 -22.05 -2.82
CA ILE A 87 5.20 -21.70 -1.86
C ILE A 87 4.65 -22.91 -1.08
N THR A 88 5.08 -24.13 -1.40
CA THR A 88 4.61 -25.37 -0.76
C THR A 88 4.93 -25.48 0.73
N SER A 89 6.01 -24.83 1.19
CA SER A 89 6.37 -24.79 2.61
C SER A 89 7.20 -23.55 2.94
N VAL A 90 7.24 -23.20 4.23
CA VAL A 90 8.13 -22.15 4.75
C VAL A 90 9.58 -22.46 4.42
N GLU A 91 10.01 -23.71 4.62
CA GLU A 91 11.37 -24.16 4.33
C GLU A 91 11.75 -23.99 2.85
N ASN A 92 10.88 -24.43 1.93
CA ASN A 92 11.12 -24.33 0.49
C ASN A 92 11.23 -22.87 0.05
N MET A 93 10.36 -22.00 0.58
CA MET A 93 10.41 -20.58 0.26
C MET A 93 11.64 -19.89 0.86
N THR A 94 12.07 -20.24 2.08
CA THR A 94 13.31 -19.70 2.66
C THR A 94 14.53 -20.11 1.84
N LEU A 95 14.63 -21.38 1.43
CA LEU A 95 15.71 -21.87 0.58
C LEU A 95 15.74 -21.15 -0.77
N PHE A 96 14.57 -20.96 -1.38
CA PHE A 96 14.45 -20.24 -2.64
C PHE A 96 14.81 -18.76 -2.50
N ALA A 97 14.27 -18.07 -1.50
CA ALA A 97 14.49 -16.64 -1.28
C ALA A 97 15.97 -16.33 -0.95
N SER A 98 16.60 -17.12 -0.08
CA SER A 98 18.03 -16.99 0.23
C SER A 98 18.91 -17.22 -0.98
N HIS A 99 18.60 -18.22 -1.81
CA HIS A 99 19.34 -18.48 -3.04
C HIS A 99 19.24 -17.31 -4.02
N LEU A 100 18.01 -16.81 -4.27
CA LEU A 100 17.79 -15.69 -5.18
C LEU A 100 18.43 -14.40 -4.69
N ALA A 101 18.32 -14.09 -3.39
CA ALA A 101 18.98 -12.94 -2.78
C ALA A 101 20.50 -13.01 -2.98
N GLY A 102 21.11 -14.17 -2.69
CA GLY A 102 22.54 -14.37 -2.92
C GLY A 102 22.95 -14.22 -4.39
N GLN A 103 22.13 -14.65 -5.35
CA GLN A 103 22.39 -14.42 -6.77
C GLN A 103 22.35 -12.93 -7.14
N ILE A 104 21.39 -12.18 -6.60
CA ILE A 104 21.27 -10.73 -6.81
C ILE A 104 22.47 -10.00 -6.21
N ASP A 105 22.85 -10.34 -4.97
CA ASP A 105 23.98 -9.74 -4.28
C ASP A 105 25.31 -10.02 -5.01
N ASN A 106 25.53 -11.27 -5.44
CA ASN A 106 26.71 -11.63 -6.22
C ASN A 106 26.76 -10.87 -7.55
N ALA A 107 25.63 -10.72 -8.23
CA ALA A 107 25.55 -9.94 -9.47
C ALA A 107 25.83 -8.45 -9.22
N ALA A 108 25.45 -7.92 -8.05
CA ALA A 108 25.74 -6.54 -7.66
C ALA A 108 27.21 -6.33 -7.26
N ASN A 109 27.87 -7.34 -6.67
CA ASN A 109 29.27 -7.24 -6.27
C ASN A 109 30.24 -7.13 -7.46
N MET A 110 29.83 -7.53 -8.68
CA MET A 110 30.59 -7.42 -9.94
C MET A 110 32.00 -8.06 -9.94
N ASP A 111 32.43 -8.67 -8.83
CA ASP A 111 33.59 -9.52 -8.70
C ASP A 111 33.25 -10.90 -9.30
N TRP A 112 33.48 -11.05 -10.60
CA TRP A 112 33.46 -12.35 -11.27
C TRP A 112 34.71 -13.17 -10.95
#